data_AF-A0A9E2L205-F1
#
_entry.id   AF-A0A9E2L205-F1
#
_cell.length_a   1.000
_cell.length_b   1.000
_cell.length_c   1.000
_cell.angle_alpha   90.00
_cell.angle_beta   90.00
_cell.angle_gamma   90.00
#
_symmetry.space_group_name_H-M   'P 1'
#
loop_
_entity.id
_entity.type
_entity.pdbx_description
1 polymer ?
#
loop_
_entity_poly.entity_id
_entity_poly.type
_entity_poly.pdbx_seq_one_letter_code
_entity_poly.pdbx_strand_id
1 'polypeptide(L)' 'LNGDITKARELHYKMMPFFKAAFVDGNPASIKYAMNYKGLPAGAMRLPLVEVNDNAKKIIETALQQCGL' A
#
# COMPACT_ATOMS: atom_id res chain seq x y z
N LEU A 1 -6.69 -15.91 16.61
CA LEU A 1 -5.79 -14.87 17.14
C LEU A 1 -5.32 -15.34 18.51
N ASN A 2 -4.01 -15.47 18.73
CA ASN A 2 -3.46 -15.98 19.99
C ASN A 2 -3.52 -14.96 21.15
N GLY A 3 -4.20 -13.82 20.98
CA GLY A 3 -4.32 -12.78 21.99
C GLY A 3 -3.05 -11.96 22.24
N ASP A 4 -1.98 -12.14 21.47
CA ASP A 4 -0.73 -11.39 21.63
C ASP A 4 -0.84 -9.96 21.08
N ILE A 5 -1.36 -9.06 21.91
CA ILE A 5 -1.57 -7.64 21.59
C ILE A 5 -0.22 -6.92 21.44
N THR A 6 0.81 -7.34 22.17
CA THR A 6 2.14 -6.71 22.11
C THR A 6 2.75 -6.93 20.74
N LYS A 7 2.78 -8.19 20.26
CA LYS A 7 3.32 -8.50 18.94
C LYS A 7 2.46 -7.91 17.81
N ALA A 8 1.14 -7.92 17.97
CA ALA A 8 0.25 -7.29 17.01
C ALA A 8 0.52 -5.78 16.86
N ARG A 9 0.74 -5.08 17.97
CA ARG A 9 1.07 -3.64 17.98
C ARG A 9 2.40 -3.35 17.27
N GLU A 10 3.42 -4.16 17.54
CA GLU A 10 4.73 -4.04 16.89
C GLU A 10 4.60 -4.17 15.36
N LEU A 11 3.92 -5.22 14.89
CA LEU A 11 3.70 -5.45 13.46
C LEU A 11 2.83 -4.35 12.83
N HIS A 12 1.79 -3.90 13.54
CA HIS A 12 0.94 -2.80 13.08
C HIS A 12 1.75 -1.53 12.81
N TYR A 13 2.61 -1.11 13.74
CA TYR A 13 3.43 0.08 13.55
C TYR A 13 4.52 -0.10 12.50
N LYS A 14 5.10 -1.30 12.38
CA LYS A 14 6.03 -1.63 11.29
C LYS A 14 5.39 -1.46 9.91
N MET A 15 4.11 -1.80 9.78
CA MET A 15 3.36 -1.73 8.52
C MET A 15 2.63 -0.41 8.29
N MET A 16 2.56 0.46 9.31
CA MET A 16 1.84 1.73 9.27
C MET A 16 2.23 2.66 8.11
N PRO A 17 3.52 2.75 7.68
CA PRO A 17 3.87 3.53 6.49
C PRO A 17 3.13 3.05 5.24
N PHE A 18 3.11 1.74 4.99
CA PHE A 18 2.40 1.15 3.87
C PHE A 18 0.89 1.31 4.00
N PHE A 19 0.32 1.13 5.20
CA PHE A 19 -1.12 1.33 5.41
C PHE A 19 -1.59 2.74 5.07
N LYS A 20 -0.79 3.77 5.38
CA LYS A 20 -1.10 5.14 4.97
C LYS A 20 -0.96 5.32 3.46
N ALA A 21 0.11 4.79 2.87
CA ALA A 21 0.36 4.90 1.44
C ALA A 21 -0.69 4.17 0.58
N ALA A 22 -1.25 3.07 1.07
CA ALA A 22 -2.30 2.30 0.40
C ALA A 22 -3.61 3.06 0.18
N PHE A 23 -3.75 4.27 0.73
CA PHE A 23 -4.91 5.15 0.56
C PHE A 23 -4.54 6.57 0.08
N VAL A 24 -3.28 6.82 -0.27
CA VAL A 24 -2.79 8.19 -0.56
C VAL A 24 -3.50 8.85 -1.75
N ASP A 25 -3.91 8.05 -2.74
CA ASP A 25 -4.68 8.49 -3.91
C ASP A 25 -6.02 7.73 -4.00
N GLY A 26 -6.51 7.25 -2.86
CA GLY A 26 -7.74 6.47 -2.75
C GLY A 26 -7.59 4.98 -3.08
N ASN A 27 -8.61 4.21 -2.64
CA ASN A 27 -8.77 2.78 -2.91
C ASN A 27 -9.68 2.59 -4.14
N PRO A 28 -9.38 1.69 -5.10
CA PRO A 28 -8.26 0.74 -5.16
C PRO A 28 -7.05 1.19 -5.99
N ALA A 29 -6.98 2.44 -6.45
CA ALA A 29 -5.87 2.91 -7.28
C ALA A 29 -4.50 2.72 -6.59
N SER A 30 -4.38 3.14 -5.33
CA SER A 30 -3.12 3.07 -4.57
C SER A 30 -2.65 1.63 -4.33
N ILE A 31 -3.56 0.74 -3.92
CA ILE A 31 -3.21 -0.66 -3.65
C ILE A 31 -2.93 -1.44 -4.93
N LYS A 32 -3.66 -1.18 -6.02
CA LYS A 32 -3.39 -1.80 -7.32
C LYS A 32 -2.04 -1.36 -7.88
N TYR A 33 -1.66 -0.10 -7.73
CA TYR A 33 -0.33 0.37 -8.08
C TYR A 33 0.75 -0.37 -7.28
N ALA A 34 0.60 -0.46 -5.96
CA ALA A 34 1.54 -1.18 -5.10
C ALA A 34 1.71 -2.65 -5.52
N MET A 35 0.60 -3.34 -5.84
CA MET A 35 0.61 -4.72 -6.31
C MET A 35 1.34 -4.85 -7.66
N ASN A 36 0.99 -4.02 -8.64
CA ASN A 36 1.64 -4.05 -9.96
C ASN A 36 3.15 -3.74 -9.85
N TYR A 37 3.54 -2.76 -9.01
CA TYR A 37 4.95 -2.45 -8.72
C TYR A 37 5.71 -3.64 -8.13
N LYS A 38 5.04 -4.43 -7.28
CA LYS A 38 5.56 -5.68 -6.71
C LYS A 38 5.55 -6.87 -7.66
N GLY A 39 5.13 -6.69 -8.92
CA GLY A 39 4.99 -7.78 -9.89
C GLY A 39 3.77 -8.69 -9.64
N LEU A 40 2.83 -8.27 -8.81
CA LEU A 40 1.58 -8.98 -8.56
C LEU A 40 0.51 -8.51 -9.56
N PRO A 41 -0.32 -9.42 -10.12
CA PRO A 41 -1.29 -9.06 -11.14
C PRO A 41 -2.49 -8.31 -10.54
N ALA A 42 -2.54 -6.98 -10.66
CA ALA A 42 -3.68 -6.14 -10.24
C ALA A 42 -4.47 -5.50 -11.40
N GLY A 43 -3.94 -5.60 -12.62
CA GLY A 43 -4.54 -5.05 -13.84
C GLY A 43 -4.57 -3.51 -13.84
N ALA A 44 -5.19 -2.94 -14.88
CA ALA A 44 -5.38 -1.51 -15.01
C ALA A 44 -6.62 -1.02 -14.23
N MET A 45 -6.70 0.29 -14.05
CA MET A 45 -7.91 0.97 -13.58
C MET A 45 -8.97 1.04 -14.67
N ARG A 46 -10.23 1.07 -14.24
CA ARG A 46 -11.40 1.30 -15.11
C ARG A 46 -12.13 2.52 -14.62
N LEU A 47 -12.60 3.34 -15.56
CA LEU A 47 -13.40 4.50 -15.25
C LEU A 47 -14.62 4.13 -14.40
N PRO A 48 -15.05 4.99 -13.44
CA PRO A 48 -14.59 6.38 -13.25
C PRO A 48 -13.27 6.52 -12.47
N LEU A 49 -12.66 5.42 -12.05
CA LEU A 49 -11.40 5.44 -11.32
C LEU A 49 -10.22 5.54 -12.29
N VAL A 50 -9.18 6.25 -11.87
CA VAL A 50 -8.00 6.53 -12.67
C VAL A 50 -6.73 6.00 -11.97
N GLU A 51 -5.65 5.91 -12.73
CA GLU A 51 -4.34 5.56 -12.21
C GLU A 51 -3.85 6.63 -11.23
N VAL A 52 -2.99 6.22 -10.29
CA VAL A 52 -2.41 7.14 -9.31
C VAL A 52 -1.49 8.18 -9.96
N ASN A 53 -1.47 9.38 -9.40
CA ASN A 53 -0.56 10.44 -9.82
C ASN A 53 0.90 10.15 -9.43
N ASP A 54 1.86 10.86 -10.04
CA ASP A 54 3.29 10.59 -9.84
C ASP A 54 3.80 10.84 -8.41
N ASN A 55 3.15 11.74 -7.66
CA ASN A 55 3.48 11.94 -6.26
C ASN A 55 3.04 10.73 -5.41
N ALA A 56 1.83 10.22 -5.65
CA ALA A 56 1.31 9.02 -5.01
C ALA A 56 2.19 7.79 -5.30
N LYS A 57 2.66 7.62 -6.54
CA LYS A 57 3.61 6.54 -6.89
C LYS A 57 4.84 6.54 -5.99
N LYS A 58 5.52 7.69 -5.87
CA LYS A 58 6.73 7.85 -5.04
C LYS A 58 6.47 7.54 -3.56
N ILE A 59 5.32 7.97 -3.04
CA ILE A 59 4.91 7.70 -1.65
C ILE A 59 4.71 6.19 -1.43
N ILE A 60 4.03 5.51 -2.37
CA ILE A 60 3.77 4.07 -2.30
C ILE A 60 5.08 3.28 -2.36
N GLU A 61 5.97 3.60 -3.30
CA GLU A 61 7.26 2.92 -3.48
C GLU A 61 8.16 3.07 -2.24
N THR A 62 8.24 4.29 -1.69
CA THR A 62 8.98 4.56 -0.46
C THR A 62 8.42 3.77 0.72
N ALA A 63 7.09 3.73 0.86
CA ALA A 63 6.43 2.99 1.94
C ALA A 63 6.63 1.47 1.82
N LEU A 64 6.64 0.92 0.60
CA LEU A 64 6.97 -0.48 0.35
C LEU A 64 8.39 -0.79 0.83
N GLN A 65 9.37 0.03 0.46
CA GLN A 65 10.77 -0.14 0.89
C GLN A 65 10.91 -0.06 2.43
N GLN A 66 10.24 0.91 3.08
CA GLN A 66 10.26 1.07 4.54
C GLN A 66 9.67 -0.14 5.28
N CYS A 67 8.66 -0.79 4.70
CA CYS A 67 8.05 -1.99 5.28
C CYS A 67 8.79 -3.29 4.89
N GLY A 68 9.80 -3.21 4.02
CA GLY A 68 10.52 -4.38 3.50
C GLY A 68 9.63 -5.25 2.60
N LEU A 69 8.69 -4.63 1.89
CA LEU A 69 7.71 -5.32 1.05
C LEU A 69 8.19 -5.57 -0.36
#